data_AF-A0A536A7U3-F1
#
_entry.id   AF-A0A536A7U3-F1
#
_cell.length_a   1.000
_cell.length_b   1.000
_cell.length_c   1.000
_cell.angle_alpha   90.00
_cell.angle_beta   90.00
_cell.angle_gamma   90.00
#
_symmetry.space_group_name_H-M   'P 1'
#
loop_
_entity.id
_entity.type
_entity.pdbx_description
1 polymer ?
#
loop_
_entity_poly.entity_id
_entity_poly.type
_entity_poly.pdbx_seq_one_letter_code
_entity_poly.pdbx_strand_id
1 'polypeptide(L)'
;MKTTHRWVDPFAEMSDEEFDAHVDELFAARPATVSVSLRIAPELLSRVRRQAGRAGVPYQTFVKGIVEAAVSRLERGSLGSRRSGPVARRRKTAKR
;
A
#
# COMPACT_ATOMS: atom_id res chain seq x y z
N MET A 1 5.10 -14.58 -36.64
CA MET A 1 5.39 -15.81 -35.88
C MET A 1 4.80 -15.64 -34.50
N LYS A 2 3.85 -16.48 -34.07
CA LYS A 2 3.19 -16.36 -32.76
C LYS A 2 4.10 -16.99 -31.70
N THR A 3 4.72 -16.18 -30.85
CA THR A 3 5.47 -16.68 -29.69
C THR A 3 4.49 -17.06 -28.59
N THR A 4 4.24 -18.37 -28.47
CA THR A 4 3.48 -18.94 -27.37
C THR A 4 4.33 -18.84 -26.11
N HIS A 5 3.99 -17.93 -25.20
CA HIS A 5 4.58 -17.93 -23.86
C HIS A 5 4.09 -19.20 -23.15
N ARG A 6 4.93 -20.24 -23.14
CA ARG A 6 4.69 -21.46 -22.38
C ARG A 6 4.71 -21.06 -20.91
N TRP A 7 3.55 -21.10 -20.25
CA TRP A 7 3.49 -20.93 -18.80
C TRP A 7 4.26 -22.10 -18.17
N VAL A 8 5.25 -21.77 -17.35
CA VAL A 8 6.03 -22.73 -16.58
C VAL A 8 5.49 -22.65 -15.17
N ASP A 9 5.01 -23.78 -14.66
CA ASP A 9 4.58 -23.88 -13.28
C ASP A 9 5.81 -23.74 -12.37
N PRO A 10 5.90 -22.70 -11.52
CA PRO A 10 7.03 -22.49 -10.64
C PRO A 10 7.19 -23.59 -9.58
N PHE A 11 6.19 -24.46 -9.41
CA PHE A 11 6.21 -25.56 -8.43
C PHE A 11 6.41 -26.93 -9.07
N ALA A 12 6.68 -27.01 -10.38
CA ALA A 12 6.79 -28.28 -11.12
C ALA A 12 7.90 -29.22 -10.63
N GLU A 13 8.91 -28.69 -9.94
CA GLU A 13 10.04 -29.48 -9.42
C GLU A 13 9.90 -29.84 -7.93
N MET A 14 8.87 -29.33 -7.24
CA MET A 14 8.62 -29.65 -5.82
C MET A 14 7.84 -30.95 -5.71
N SER A 15 8.18 -31.79 -4.72
CA SER A 15 7.29 -32.87 -4.29
C SER A 15 6.05 -32.29 -3.58
N ASP A 16 5.00 -33.11 -3.45
CA ASP A 16 3.80 -32.70 -2.72
C ASP A 16 4.12 -32.33 -1.26
N GLU A 17 5.02 -33.06 -0.58
CA GLU A 17 5.43 -32.72 0.78
C GLU A 17 6.25 -31.42 0.87
N GLU A 18 7.11 -31.16 -0.12
CA GLU A 18 7.90 -29.92 -0.20
C GLU A 18 6.99 -28.72 -0.49
N PHE A 19 6.00 -28.91 -1.35
CA PHE A 19 4.99 -27.90 -1.63
C PHE A 19 4.17 -27.58 -0.38
N ASP A 20 3.69 -28.59 0.34
CA ASP A 20 2.92 -28.39 1.57
C ASP A 20 3.73 -27.63 2.63
N ALA A 21 4.99 -28.01 2.86
CA ALA A 21 5.87 -27.30 3.78
C ALA A 21 6.10 -25.83 3.35
N HIS A 22 6.26 -25.59 2.05
CA HIS A 22 6.43 -24.25 1.50
C HIS A 22 5.17 -23.38 1.66
N VAL A 23 4.00 -23.98 1.44
CA VAL A 23 2.70 -23.32 1.62
C VAL A 23 2.44 -23.02 3.10
N ASP A 24 2.76 -23.95 3.98
CA ASP A 24 2.65 -23.77 5.42
C ASP A 24 3.55 -22.64 5.91
N GLU A 25 4.80 -22.56 5.45
CA GLU A 25 5.70 -21.44 5.78
C GLU A 25 5.16 -20.10 5.27
N LEU A 26 4.68 -20.06 4.02
CA LEU A 26 4.14 -18.87 3.38
C LEU A 26 2.92 -18.31 4.15
N PHE A 27 2.09 -19.20 4.71
CA PHE A 27 0.90 -18.80 5.47
C PHE A 27 1.11 -18.71 6.98
N ALA A 28 2.12 -19.38 7.54
CA ALA A 28 2.57 -19.20 8.92
C ALA A 28 3.07 -17.77 9.16
N ALA A 29 3.65 -17.13 8.14
CA ALA A 29 4.15 -15.77 8.21
C ALA A 29 3.06 -14.68 8.10
N ARG A 30 1.76 -15.03 7.95
CA ARG A 30 0.70 -14.02 7.89
C ARG A 30 0.63 -13.27 9.23
N PRO A 31 0.97 -11.97 9.28
CA PRO A 31 0.97 -11.25 10.54
C PRO A 31 -0.45 -11.25 11.11
N ALA A 32 -0.56 -11.61 12.38
CA ALA A 32 -1.83 -11.65 13.08
C ALA A 32 -2.51 -10.27 12.97
N THR A 33 -3.66 -10.22 12.29
CA THR A 33 -4.46 -9.00 12.20
C THR A 33 -5.25 -8.84 13.48
N VAL A 34 -5.24 -7.64 14.06
CA VAL A 34 -6.07 -7.30 15.22
C VAL A 34 -7.32 -6.54 14.78
N SER A 35 -8.45 -6.83 15.42
CA SER A 35 -9.67 -6.06 15.22
C SER A 35 -9.58 -4.71 15.93
N VAL A 36 -9.91 -3.62 15.23
CA VAL A 36 -9.99 -2.28 15.81
C VAL A 36 -11.38 -1.69 15.63
N SER A 37 -11.84 -0.94 16.62
CA SER A 37 -13.09 -0.17 16.56
C SER A 37 -12.79 1.30 16.32
N LEU A 38 -13.38 1.88 15.27
CA LEU A 38 -13.20 3.29 14.90
C LEU A 38 -14.56 3.97 14.76
N ARG A 39 -14.69 5.19 15.31
CA ARG A 39 -15.85 6.06 15.07
C ARG A 39 -15.59 6.93 13.85
N ILE A 40 -16.55 6.95 12.93
CA ILE A 40 -16.49 7.72 11.68
C ILE A 40 -17.85 8.36 11.40
N ALA A 41 -17.84 9.52 10.73
CA ALA A 41 -19.07 10.16 10.31
C ALA A 41 -19.86 9.26 9.34
N PRO A 42 -21.20 9.16 9.45
CA PRO A 42 -22.02 8.29 8.59
C PRO A 42 -21.85 8.58 7.10
N GLU A 43 -21.74 9.86 6.75
CA GLU A 43 -21.51 10.30 5.36
C GLU A 43 -20.17 9.83 4.82
N LEU A 44 -19.13 9.86 5.64
CA LEU A 44 -17.82 9.36 5.25
C LEU A 44 -17.85 7.85 5.04
N LEU A 45 -18.44 7.09 5.96
CA LEU A 45 -18.61 5.64 5.82
C LEU A 45 -19.34 5.29 4.51
N SER A 46 -20.43 6.00 4.22
CA SER A 46 -21.22 5.79 3.01
C SER A 46 -20.40 6.06 1.74
N ARG A 47 -19.60 7.14 1.72
CA ARG A 47 -18.70 7.44 0.61
C ARG A 47 -17.63 6.37 0.42
N VAL A 48 -17.01 5.90 1.50
CA VAL A 48 -15.96 4.87 1.44
C VAL A 48 -16.54 3.55 0.92
N ARG A 49 -17.71 3.11 1.40
CA ARG A 49 -18.38 1.90 0.91
C ARG A 49 -18.69 1.97 -0.59
N ARG A 50 -19.17 3.11 -1.08
CA ARG A 50 -19.42 3.31 -2.52
C ARG A 50 -18.13 3.20 -3.33
N GLN A 51 -17.02 3.75 -2.84
CA GLN A 51 -15.74 3.65 -3.57
C GLN A 51 -15.19 2.22 -3.55
N ALA A 52 -15.32 1.49 -2.44
CA ALA A 52 -14.97 0.07 -2.38
C ALA A 52 -15.76 -0.74 -3.40
N GLY A 53 -17.09 -0.50 -3.50
CA GLY A 53 -17.95 -1.14 -4.49
C GLY A 53 -17.53 -0.82 -5.94
N ARG A 54 -17.18 0.43 -6.25
CA ARG A 54 -16.69 0.82 -7.57
C ARG A 54 -15.34 0.19 -7.93
N ALA A 55 -14.48 -0.01 -6.94
CA ALA A 55 -13.20 -0.68 -7.11
C ALA A 55 -13.34 -2.23 -7.14
N GLY A 56 -14.53 -2.77 -6.91
CA GLY A 56 -14.78 -4.22 -6.92
C GLY A 56 -14.11 -4.97 -5.76
N VAL A 57 -13.78 -4.28 -4.66
CA VAL A 57 -13.08 -4.87 -3.51
C VAL A 57 -13.91 -4.81 -2.23
N PRO A 58 -13.74 -5.78 -1.29
CA PRO A 58 -14.39 -5.73 0.01
C PRO A 58 -14.04 -4.46 0.78
N TYR A 59 -15.01 -3.94 1.55
CA TYR A 59 -14.84 -2.71 2.33
C TYR A 59 -13.59 -2.74 3.23
N GLN A 60 -13.35 -3.84 3.95
CA GLN A 60 -12.21 -3.94 4.86
C GLN A 60 -10.87 -3.91 4.11
N THR A 61 -10.77 -4.61 2.98
CA THR A 61 -9.59 -4.59 2.10
C THR A 61 -9.32 -3.20 1.54
N PHE A 62 -10.39 -2.50 1.12
CA PHE A 62 -10.29 -1.13 0.63
C PHE A 62 -9.77 -0.18 1.71
N VAL A 63 -10.32 -0.26 2.93
CA VAL A 63 -9.88 0.55 4.07
C VAL A 63 -8.43 0.25 4.44
N LYS A 64 -8.03 -1.04 4.48
CA LYS A 64 -6.64 -1.45 4.72
C LYS A 64 -5.69 -0.77 3.73
N GLY A 65 -5.99 -0.85 2.43
CA GLY A 65 -5.16 -0.23 1.39
C GLY A 65 -5.06 1.30 1.52
N ILE A 66 -6.15 1.97 1.91
CA ILE A 66 -6.12 3.42 2.19
C ILE A 66 -5.17 3.73 3.35
N VAL A 67 -5.28 2.99 4.46
CA VAL A 67 -4.46 3.20 5.66
C VAL A 67 -2.99 2.95 5.35
N GLU A 68 -2.66 1.85 4.68
CA GLU A 68 -1.29 1.52 4.26
C GLU A 68 -0.70 2.62 3.37
N ALA A 69 -1.42 3.03 2.33
CA ALA A 69 -0.96 4.07 1.41
C ALA A 69 -0.76 5.44 2.11
N ALA A 70 -1.66 5.79 3.05
CA ALA A 70 -1.56 7.01 3.82
C ALA A 70 -0.32 6.99 4.73
N VAL A 71 -0.08 5.90 5.47
CA VAL A 71 1.09 5.74 6.33
C VAL A 71 2.37 5.82 5.50
N SER A 72 2.48 5.04 4.41
CA SER A 72 3.68 5.08 3.57
C SER A 72 3.94 6.46 2.97
N ARG A 73 2.89 7.24 2.67
CA ARG A 73 3.06 8.62 2.20
C ARG A 73 3.60 9.54 3.30
N LEU A 74 3.13 9.39 4.53
CA LEU A 74 3.61 10.15 5.69
C LEU A 74 5.07 9.83 6.00
N GLU A 75 5.44 8.55 5.97
CA GLU A 75 6.81 8.09 6.18
C GLU A 75 7.77 8.69 5.14
N ARG A 76 7.41 8.62 3.84
CA ARG A 76 8.19 9.24 2.77
C ARG A 76 8.31 10.77 2.91
N GLY A 77 7.24 11.45 3.31
CA GLY A 77 7.24 12.90 3.50
C GLY A 77 8.09 13.37 4.69
N SER A 78 8.16 12.57 5.75
CA SER A 78 8.95 12.89 6.95
C SER A 78 10.46 12.96 6.69
N LEU A 79 10.95 12.21 5.70
CA LEU A 79 12.36 12.17 5.31
C LEU A 79 12.78 13.39 4.47
N GLY A 80 11.83 14.07 3.80
CA GLY A 80 12.10 15.22 2.91
C GLY A 80 12.07 16.60 3.59
N SER A 81 11.48 16.72 4.78
CA SER A 81 11.23 18.02 5.42
C SER A 81 12.47 18.64 6.11
N ARG A 82 13.54 17.87 6.35
CA ARG A 82 14.75 18.38 7.04
C ARG A 82 15.75 19.15 6.17
N ARG A 83 15.53 19.34 4.86
CA ARG A 83 16.56 19.88 3.95
C ARG A 83 16.29 21.23 3.29
N SER A 84 15.19 21.91 3.60
CA SER A 84 14.87 23.19 2.95
C SER A 84 14.86 24.34 3.94
N GLY A 85 16.04 24.71 4.44
CA GLY A 85 16.24 26.01 5.08
C GLY A 85 16.09 27.15 4.06
N PRO A 86 15.56 28.32 4.44
CA PRO A 86 15.20 29.35 3.48
C PRO A 86 16.46 30.03 2.90
N VAL A 87 16.65 29.91 1.59
CA VAL A 87 17.66 30.68 0.84
C VAL A 87 17.28 32.16 0.90
N ALA A 88 18.10 32.93 1.62
CA ALA A 88 17.94 34.37 1.78
C ALA A 88 17.91 35.08 0.41
N ARG A 89 16.77 35.69 0.06
CA ARG A 89 16.64 36.59 -1.10
C ARG A 89 17.48 37.84 -0.87
N ARG A 90 18.62 37.91 -1.54
CA ARG A 90 19.45 39.13 -1.65
C ARG A 90 18.68 40.16 -2.51
N ARG A 91 18.00 41.12 -1.86
CA ARG A 91 17.41 42.30 -2.53
C ARG A 91 18.55 43.14 -3.10
N LYS A 92 18.64 43.27 -4.43
CA LYS A 92 19.45 44.32 -5.06
C LYS A 92 18.66 45.62 -5.00
N THR A 93 19.24 46.59 -4.32
CA THR A 93 18.89 48.01 -4.33
C THR A 93 19.08 48.59 -5.72
N ALA A 94 18.07 49.29 -6.25
CA ALA A 94 18.23 50.24 -7.34
C ALA A 94 18.01 51.63 -6.76
N LYS A 95 19.08 52.44 -6.75
CA LYS A 95 19.10 53.84 -6.32
C LYS A 95 18.85 54.72 -7.55
N ARG A 96 18.08 55.79 -7.29
CA ARG A 96 17.72 56.97 -8.08
C ARG A 96 18.72 57.41 -9.14
#